data_AF-A0A1F8P103-F1
#
_entry.id   AF-A0A1F8P103-F1
#
_cell.length_a   1.000
_cell.length_b   1.000
_cell.length_c   1.000
_cell.angle_alpha   90.00
_cell.angle_beta   90.00
_cell.angle_gamma   90.00
#
_symmetry.space_group_name_H-M   'P 1'
#
loop_
_entity.id
_entity.type
_entity.pdbx_description
1 polymer ?
#
loop_
_entity_poly.entity_id
_entity_poly.type
_entity_poly.pdbx_seq_one_letter_code
_entity_poly.pdbx_strand_id
1 'polypeptide(L)'
;MVYDSLAIWDSPDGRNVARAVVDVYSEGKSVGQLYPRRDYYYDLQQSVTLPGVRSTFEDDFYVLLVGWEPIAAQGATFKVYHNPLVNFVWTGGLVFILGTLVAAWPDRDPEPIRRRTPARGATVRA
;
A
#
# COMPACT_ATOMS: atom_id res chain seq x y z
N MET A 1 -14.64 -13.22 10.38
CA MET A 1 -15.38 -11.95 10.18
C MET A 1 -16.83 -12.20 10.55
N VAL A 2 -17.45 -11.32 11.33
CA VAL A 2 -18.86 -11.37 11.70
C VAL A 2 -19.49 -10.01 11.35
N TYR A 3 -20.60 -10.03 10.62
CA TYR A 3 -21.41 -8.84 10.34
C TYR A 3 -22.33 -8.59 11.54
N ASP A 4 -22.29 -7.36 12.07
CA ASP A 4 -23.08 -6.96 13.24
C ASP A 4 -24.30 -6.13 12.81
N SER A 5 -24.06 -4.98 12.17
CA SER A 5 -25.13 -4.07 11.79
C SER A 5 -24.80 -3.21 10.57
N LEU A 6 -25.82 -2.61 9.97
CA LEU A 6 -25.73 -1.64 8.90
C LEU A 6 -26.55 -0.41 9.30
N ALA A 7 -25.96 0.78 9.15
CA ALA A 7 -26.67 2.04 9.29
C ALA A 7 -26.57 2.84 7.98
N ILE A 8 -27.68 3.47 7.60
CA ILE A 8 -27.77 4.34 6.42
C ILE A 8 -28.30 5.68 6.89
N TRP A 9 -27.62 6.76 6.55
CA TRP A 9 -28.05 8.12 6.91
C TRP A 9 -27.61 9.14 5.86
N ASP A 10 -28.33 10.24 5.79
CA ASP A 10 -27.90 11.41 5.04
C ASP A 10 -27.00 12.29 5.94
N SER A 11 -25.82 12.59 5.42
CA SER A 11 -24.82 13.42 6.07
C SER A 11 -25.03 14.90 5.70
N PRO A 12 -24.79 15.84 6.62
CA PRO A 12 -24.98 17.28 6.39
C PRO A 12 -24.20 17.87 5.20
N ASP A 13 -23.19 17.15 4.72
CA ASP A 13 -22.36 17.51 3.58
C ASP A 13 -22.88 17.00 2.23
N GLY A 14 -24.17 16.62 2.16
CA GLY A 14 -24.84 16.25 0.90
C GLY A 14 -24.48 14.84 0.42
N ARG A 15 -24.31 13.90 1.34
CA ARG A 15 -23.96 12.50 1.02
C ARG A 15 -24.88 11.52 1.72
N ASN A 16 -25.31 10.47 1.03
CA ASN A 16 -25.90 9.30 1.67
C ASN A 16 -24.79 8.34 2.06
N VAL A 17 -24.68 8.01 3.34
CA VAL A 17 -23.65 7.12 3.86
C VAL A 17 -24.29 5.83 4.33
N ALA A 18 -23.86 4.72 3.75
CA ALA A 18 -24.15 3.38 4.24
C ALA A 18 -22.89 2.79 4.89
N ARG A 19 -22.92 2.53 6.19
CA ARG A 19 -21.80 1.97 6.94
C ARG A 19 -22.19 0.68 7.61
N ALA A 20 -21.40 -0.37 7.39
CA ALA A 20 -21.54 -1.62 8.13
C ALA A 20 -20.56 -1.66 9.30
N VAL A 21 -20.93 -2.42 10.32
CA VAL A 21 -20.11 -2.77 11.47
C VAL A 21 -19.74 -4.24 11.35
N VAL A 22 -18.44 -4.51 11.38
CA VAL A 22 -17.90 -5.84 11.11
C VAL A 22 -16.82 -6.17 12.13
N ASP A 23 -17.02 -7.25 12.88
CA ASP A 23 -16.00 -7.77 13.79
C ASP A 23 -15.06 -8.73 13.06
N VAL A 24 -13.76 -8.56 13.30
CA VAL A 24 -12.72 -9.38 12.71
C VAL A 24 -12.09 -10.24 13.81
N TYR A 25 -11.92 -11.51 13.48
CA TYR A 25 -11.33 -12.51 14.37
C TYR A 25 -10.15 -13.14 13.64
N SER A 26 -9.08 -13.39 14.38
CA SER A 26 -7.94 -14.19 13.94
C SER A 26 -7.66 -15.25 14.99
N GLU A 27 -7.56 -16.52 14.57
CA GLU A 27 -7.32 -17.67 15.47
C GLU A 27 -8.27 -17.72 16.68
N GLY A 28 -9.54 -17.35 16.48
CA GLY A 28 -10.56 -17.33 17.54
C GLY A 28 -10.47 -16.14 18.49
N LYS A 29 -9.49 -15.25 18.37
CA LYS A 29 -9.38 -14.01 19.15
C LYS A 29 -9.98 -12.85 18.38
N SER A 30 -10.75 -12.00 19.05
CA SER A 30 -11.19 -10.73 18.47
C SER A 30 -9.97 -9.85 18.25
N VAL A 31 -9.76 -9.44 17.00
CA VAL A 31 -8.61 -8.62 16.63
C VAL A 31 -8.98 -7.17 16.39
N GLY A 32 -10.26 -6.86 16.20
CA GLY A 32 -10.78 -5.50 16.09
C GLY A 32 -12.05 -5.42 15.25
N GLN A 33 -12.60 -4.22 15.18
CA GLN A 33 -13.80 -3.91 14.42
C GLN A 33 -13.46 -3.04 13.21
N LEU A 34 -14.08 -3.33 12.08
CA LEU A 34 -13.94 -2.59 10.82
C LEU A 34 -15.27 -1.94 10.45
N TYR A 35 -15.16 -0.79 9.78
CA TYR A 35 -16.29 0.04 9.40
C TYR A 35 -16.32 0.32 7.89
N PRO A 36 -16.45 -0.71 7.04
CA PRO A 36 -16.58 -0.49 5.61
C PRO A 36 -17.82 0.35 5.31
N ARG A 37 -17.67 1.34 4.43
CA ARG A 37 -18.77 2.25 4.08
C ARG A 37 -18.85 2.52 2.58
N ARG A 38 -20.04 2.91 2.13
CA ARG A 38 -20.30 3.42 0.79
C ARG A 38 -20.98 4.78 0.90
N ASP A 39 -20.35 5.78 0.30
CA ASP A 39 -20.79 7.16 0.31
C ASP A 39 -21.35 7.49 -1.09
N TYR A 40 -22.60 7.88 -1.19
CA TYR A 40 -23.22 8.38 -2.41
C TYR A 40 -23.29 9.91 -2.36
N TYR A 41 -22.62 10.57 -3.29
CA TYR A 41 -22.57 12.03 -3.41
C TYR A 41 -23.70 12.49 -4.31
N TYR A 42 -24.67 13.23 -3.75
CA TYR A 42 -25.85 13.68 -4.51
C TYR A 42 -25.47 14.61 -5.67
N ASP A 43 -24.60 15.59 -5.40
CA ASP A 43 -24.18 16.60 -6.38
C ASP A 43 -23.43 16.01 -7.57
N LEU A 44 -22.65 14.95 -7.33
CA LEU A 44 -21.84 14.28 -8.34
C LEU A 44 -22.54 13.07 -8.96
N GLN A 45 -23.67 12.64 -8.40
CA GLN A 45 -24.37 11.39 -8.73
C GLN A 45 -23.43 10.17 -8.77
N GLN A 46 -22.48 10.12 -7.82
CA GLN A 46 -21.40 9.12 -7.79
C GLN A 46 -21.34 8.40 -6.45
N SER A 47 -21.05 7.10 -6.50
CA SER A 47 -20.80 6.27 -5.32
C SER A 47 -19.31 6.04 -5.12
N VAL A 48 -18.83 6.21 -3.89
CA VAL A 48 -17.46 5.87 -3.47
C VAL A 48 -17.54 4.82 -2.38
N THR A 49 -16.78 3.73 -2.53
CA THR A 49 -16.68 2.69 -1.49
C THR A 49 -15.38 2.89 -0.72
N LEU A 50 -15.48 3.07 0.59
CA LEU A 50 -14.34 3.13 1.49
C LEU A 50 -14.22 1.79 2.23
N PRO A 51 -13.13 1.03 2.00
CA PRO A 51 -12.94 -0.25 2.66
C PRO A 51 -12.70 -0.05 4.16
N GLY A 52 -13.16 -1.03 4.95
CA GLY A 52 -12.62 -1.26 6.28
C GLY A 52 -11.30 -2.01 6.14
N VAL A 53 -10.23 -1.51 6.74
CA VAL A 53 -8.88 -2.06 6.57
C VAL A 53 -8.26 -2.37 7.92
N ARG A 54 -7.65 -3.54 8.02
CA ARG A 54 -6.70 -3.90 9.06
C ARG A 54 -5.39 -4.26 8.39
N SER A 55 -4.34 -3.48 8.65
CA SER A 55 -2.99 -3.78 8.21
C SER A 55 -2.15 -4.24 9.39
N THR A 56 -1.46 -5.36 9.24
CA THR A 56 -0.44 -5.85 10.16
C THR A 56 0.92 -5.91 9.46
N PHE A 57 1.95 -6.36 10.16
CA PHE A 57 3.27 -6.58 9.53
C PHE A 57 3.25 -7.72 8.51
N GLU A 58 2.36 -8.69 8.67
CA GLU A 58 2.35 -9.91 7.86
C GLU A 58 1.30 -9.86 6.74
N ASP A 59 0.17 -9.19 6.99
CA ASP A 59 -0.95 -9.17 6.08
C ASP A 59 -1.76 -7.85 6.08
N ASP A 60 -2.42 -7.60 4.95
CA ASP A 60 -3.47 -6.60 4.84
C ASP A 60 -4.83 -7.27 4.62
N PHE A 61 -5.78 -6.95 5.48
CA PHE A 61 -7.15 -7.45 5.44
C PHE A 61 -8.13 -6.32 5.12
N TYR A 62 -8.76 -6.41 3.95
CA TYR A 62 -9.71 -5.43 3.44
C TYR A 62 -11.11 -6.02 3.40
N VAL A 63 -12.09 -5.23 3.84
CA VAL A 63 -13.51 -5.52 3.72
C VAL A 63 -14.17 -4.38 2.97
N LEU A 64 -14.87 -4.69 1.89
CA LEU A 64 -15.61 -3.73 1.08
C LEU A 64 -17.09 -4.04 1.18
N LEU A 65 -17.90 -3.03 1.50
CA LEU A 65 -19.36 -3.11 1.43
C LEU A 65 -19.80 -2.86 -0.02
N VAL A 66 -20.34 -3.89 -0.66
CA VAL A 66 -20.64 -3.88 -2.12
C VAL A 66 -22.14 -3.75 -2.39
N GLY A 67 -22.97 -4.24 -1.48
CA GLY A 67 -24.42 -4.17 -1.58
C GLY A 67 -25.08 -4.49 -0.24
N TRP A 68 -26.36 -4.14 -0.13
CA TRP A 68 -27.21 -4.44 1.00
C TRP A 68 -28.67 -4.37 0.56
N GLU A 69 -29.54 -5.15 1.18
CA GLU A 69 -30.98 -5.07 0.92
C GLU A 69 -31.62 -3.99 1.80
N PRO A 70 -32.48 -3.11 1.28
CA PRO A 70 -33.02 -2.00 2.07
C PRO A 70 -33.99 -2.40 3.18
N ILE A 71 -34.85 -3.43 3.00
CA ILE A 71 -36.07 -3.56 3.82
C ILE A 71 -36.45 -5.02 4.21
N ALA A 72 -36.22 -6.04 3.38
CA ALA A 72 -36.81 -7.38 3.61
C ALA A 72 -35.81 -8.51 3.93
N ALA A 73 -34.53 -8.33 3.56
CA ALA A 73 -33.46 -9.28 3.89
C ALA A 73 -32.38 -8.51 4.63
N GLN A 74 -32.05 -8.92 5.86
CA GLN A 74 -30.97 -8.31 6.67
C GLN A 74 -29.58 -8.70 6.14
N GLY A 75 -29.42 -8.69 4.81
CA GLY A 75 -28.22 -9.11 4.11
C GLY A 75 -27.39 -7.93 3.67
N ALA A 76 -26.10 -7.97 3.98
CA ALA A 76 -25.09 -7.11 3.37
C ALA A 76 -24.09 -8.00 2.63
N THR A 77 -23.73 -7.59 1.42
CA THR A 77 -22.77 -8.28 0.58
C THR A 77 -21.42 -7.61 0.71
N PHE A 78 -20.42 -8.41 1.10
CA PHE A 78 -19.06 -7.95 1.29
C PHE A 78 -18.11 -8.61 0.29
N LYS A 79 -17.13 -7.84 -0.19
CA LYS A 79 -15.92 -8.37 -0.82
C LYS A 79 -14.81 -8.30 0.21
N VAL A 80 -14.16 -9.42 0.45
CA VAL A 80 -13.08 -9.55 1.42
C VAL A 80 -11.80 -9.88 0.68
N TYR A 81 -10.74 -9.13 0.92
CA TYR A 81 -9.42 -9.39 0.39
C TYR A 81 -8.45 -9.63 1.54
N HIS A 82 -7.70 -10.72 1.44
CA HIS A 82 -6.56 -11.00 2.29
C HIS A 82 -5.33 -10.94 1.40
N ASN A 83 -4.51 -9.92 1.61
CA ASN A 83 -3.33 -9.65 0.81
C ASN A 83 -2.09 -9.86 1.68
N PRO A 84 -1.68 -11.12 1.92
CA PRO A 84 -0.38 -11.37 2.51
C PRO A 84 0.68 -10.88 1.52
N LEU A 85 1.82 -10.40 2.04
CA LEU A 85 3.02 -10.01 1.27
C LEU A 85 3.10 -8.58 0.71
N VAL A 86 2.11 -7.70 0.92
CA VAL A 86 2.21 -6.29 0.47
C VAL A 86 3.46 -5.62 1.06
N ASN A 87 3.76 -5.89 2.34
CA ASN A 87 4.96 -5.37 3.00
C ASN A 87 6.27 -5.90 2.40
N PHE A 88 6.29 -7.09 1.78
CA PHE A 88 7.48 -7.62 1.11
C PHE A 88 7.79 -6.87 -0.18
N VAL A 89 6.76 -6.41 -0.90
CA VAL A 89 6.95 -5.54 -2.08
C VAL A 89 7.62 -4.25 -1.68
N TRP A 90 7.15 -3.59 -0.61
CA TRP A 90 7.76 -2.38 -0.07
C TRP A 90 9.19 -2.61 0.43
N THR A 91 9.42 -3.72 1.13
CA THR A 91 10.76 -4.11 1.60
C THR A 91 11.70 -4.33 0.41
N GLY A 92 11.27 -5.05 -0.62
CA GLY A 92 12.04 -5.25 -1.85
C GLY A 92 12.35 -3.93 -2.57
N GLY A 93 11.38 -3.00 -2.62
CA GLY A 93 11.58 -1.65 -3.15
C GLY A 93 12.65 -0.87 -2.40
N LEU A 94 12.62 -0.90 -1.06
CA LEU A 94 13.65 -0.29 -0.21
C LEU A 94 15.04 -0.91 -0.44
N VAL A 95 15.11 -2.25 -0.49
CA VAL A 95 16.37 -2.98 -0.77
C VAL A 95 16.92 -2.60 -2.14
N PHE A 96 16.06 -2.48 -3.16
CA PHE A 96 16.45 -2.09 -4.50
C PHE A 96 16.99 -0.66 -4.57
N ILE A 97 16.34 0.29 -3.88
CA ILE A 97 16.81 1.68 -3.78
C ILE A 97 18.20 1.71 -3.12
N LEU A 98 18.38 1.01 -1.99
CA LEU A 98 19.67 0.94 -1.30
C LEU A 98 20.75 0.30 -2.17
N GLY A 99 20.44 -0.82 -2.84
CA GLY A 99 21.36 -1.47 -3.77
C GLY A 99 21.78 -0.56 -4.92
N THR A 100 20.84 0.24 -5.45
CA THR A 100 21.12 1.22 -6.50
C THR A 100 22.03 2.34 -5.99
N LEU A 101 21.79 2.87 -4.78
CA LEU A 101 22.64 3.89 -4.17
C LEU A 101 24.07 3.38 -3.93
N VAL A 102 24.23 2.12 -3.51
CA VAL A 102 25.54 1.49 -3.34
C VAL A 102 26.23 1.26 -4.69
N ALA A 103 25.50 0.79 -5.71
CA ALA A 103 26.07 0.54 -7.03
C ALA A 103 26.43 1.82 -7.78
N ALA A 104 25.67 2.90 -7.57
CA ALA A 104 25.95 4.23 -8.11
C ALA A 104 26.93 5.03 -7.24
N TRP A 105 27.46 4.44 -6.16
CA TRP A 105 28.41 5.12 -5.30
C TRP A 105 29.70 5.40 -6.08
N PRO A 106 30.21 6.64 -6.07
CA PRO A 106 31.41 6.99 -6.83
C PRO A 106 32.61 6.20 -6.32
N ASP A 107 33.35 5.58 -7.24
CA ASP A 107 34.64 4.97 -6.94
C ASP A 107 35.61 6.04 -6.43
N ARG A 108 36.48 5.65 -5.48
CA ARG A 108 37.62 6.47 -5.11
C ARG A 108 38.50 6.64 -6.35
N ASP A 109 38.81 7.88 -6.70
CA ASP A 109 39.62 8.26 -7.87
C ASP A 109 40.72 7.23 -8.14
N PRO A 110 40.77 6.61 -9.35
CA PRO A 110 41.89 5.78 -9.71
C PRO A 110 43.15 6.63 -9.59
N GLU A 111 44.07 6.24 -8.71
CA GLU A 111 45.37 6.90 -8.55
C GLU A 111 45.94 7.14 -9.96
N PRO A 112 46.28 8.40 -10.31
CA PRO A 112 46.75 8.70 -11.64
C PRO A 112 48.03 7.89 -11.89
N ILE A 113 47.93 6.89 -12.76
CA ILE A 113 49.06 6.05 -13.17
C ILE A 113 50.12 7.01 -13.72
N ARG A 114 51.16 7.26 -12.92
CA ARG A 114 52.29 8.11 -13.30
C ARG A 114 53.03 7.41 -14.44
N ARG A 115 52.62 7.68 -15.68
CA ARG A 115 53.38 7.28 -16.86
C ARG A 115 54.77 7.90 -16.75
N ARG A 116 55.78 7.06 -16.54
CA ARG A 116 57.18 7.45 -16.71
C ARG A 116 57.39 7.71 -18.19
N THR A 117 57.54 8.98 -18.58
CA THR A 117 58.01 9.34 -19.92
C THR A 117 59.43 8.82 -20.08
N PRO A 118 59.74 7.98 -21.09
CA PRO A 118 61.11 7.58 -21.34
C PRO A 118 61.90 8.81 -21.78
N ALA A 119 63.02 9.08 -21.11
CA ALA A 119 63.94 10.15 -21.48
C ALA A 119 64.44 9.87 -22.90
N ARG A 120 64.21 10.80 -23.84
CA ARG A 120 64.82 10.76 -25.18
C ARG A 120 66.33 10.78 -24.99
N GLY A 121 66.99 9.69 -25.38
CA GLY A 121 68.45 9.62 -25.45
C GLY A 121 68.98 10.76 -26.31
N ALA A 122 69.92 11.52 -25.75
CA ALA A 122 70.65 12.54 -26.49
C ALA A 122 71.48 11.84 -27.58
N THR A 123 71.11 12.06 -28.84
CA THR A 123 71.94 11.72 -29.99
C THR A 123 73.14 12.65 -30.02
N VAL A 124 74.31 12.12 -29.64
CA VAL A 124 75.60 12.79 -29.78
C VAL A 124 75.95 12.84 -31.27
N ARG A 125 76.23 14.07 -31.76
CA ARG A 125 76.72 14.35 -33.12
C ARG A 125 78.15 13.86 -33.30
N ALA A 126 78.48 13.44 -34.53
CA ALA A 126 79.84 13.37 -35.07
C ALA A 126 79.95 14.38 -36.22
#